data_AF-A0A023D957-F1
#
_entry.id   AF-A0A023D957-F1
#
_cell.length_a   1.000
_cell.length_b   1.000
_cell.length_c   1.000
_cell.angle_alpha   90.00
_cell.angle_beta   90.00
_cell.angle_gamma   90.00
#
_symmetry.space_group_name_H-M   'P 1'
#
loop_
_entity.id
_entity.type
_entity.pdbx_description
1 polymer ?
#
loop_
_entity_poly.entity_id
_entity_poly.type
_entity_poly.pdbx_seq_one_letter_code
_entity_poly.pdbx_strand_id
1 'polypeptide(L)' 'MVPFPGATSAFNPIEMAFSKLKSLMRSRAECTGAALWDAVGDVLEAFTPAQWANFFTTAGYEPD' A
#
# COMPACT_ATOMS: atom_id res chain seq x y z
N MET A 1 -34.73 6.67 5.55
CA MET A 1 -33.82 5.51 5.43
C MET A 1 -33.05 5.65 4.13
N VAL A 2 -31.82 6.19 4.20
CA VAL A 2 -30.90 6.23 3.06
C VAL A 2 -30.14 4.90 3.08
N PRO A 3 -30.04 4.15 1.97
CA PRO A 3 -29.26 2.93 1.95
C PRO A 3 -27.81 3.30 2.27
N PHE A 4 -27.20 2.66 3.27
CA PHE A 4 -25.76 2.68 3.47
C PHE A 4 -25.16 2.11 2.17
N PRO A 5 -24.50 2.91 1.32
CA PRO A 5 -23.93 2.38 0.10
C PRO A 5 -22.88 1.37 0.54
N GLY A 6 -23.18 0.10 0.29
CA GLY A 6 -22.48 -1.03 0.87
C GLY A 6 -20.98 -0.90 0.70
N ALA A 7 -20.24 -1.24 1.75
CA ALA A 7 -18.77 -1.26 1.84
C ALA A 7 -18.09 -1.15 0.48
N THR A 8 -18.04 0.07 -0.07
CA THR A 8 -17.37 0.32 -1.33
C THR A 8 -15.92 0.05 -0.99
N SER A 9 -15.29 -0.85 -1.73
CA SER A 9 -13.89 -1.27 -1.57
C SER A 9 -12.92 -0.10 -1.77
N ALA A 10 -13.02 0.95 -0.96
CA ALA A 10 -11.99 1.93 -0.76
C ALA A 10 -10.99 1.26 0.17
N PHE A 11 -9.99 0.61 -0.43
CA PHE A 11 -8.84 0.13 0.31
C PHE A 11 -8.31 1.29 1.15
N ASN A 12 -8.20 1.07 2.47
CA ASN A 12 -7.53 2.03 3.33
C ASN A 12 -6.11 2.28 2.79
N PRO A 13 -5.50 3.45 3.03
CA PRO A 13 -4.18 3.79 2.46
C PRO A 13 -3.11 2.75 2.84
N ILE A 14 -3.26 2.12 4.01
CA ILE A 14 -2.43 1.00 4.46
C ILE A 14 -2.57 -0.23 3.56
N GLU A 15 -3.79 -0.59 3.17
CA GLU A 15 -4.02 -1.72 2.27
C GLU A 15 -3.55 -1.43 0.84
N MET A 16 -3.64 -0.19 0.37
CA MET A 16 -3.05 0.24 -0.91
C MET A 16 -1.52 0.08 -0.89
N ALA A 17 -0.87 0.53 0.18
CA ALA A 17 0.57 0.36 0.38
C ALA A 17 0.95 -1.13 0.43
N PHE A 18 0.19 -1.94 1.17
CA PHE A 18 0.44 -3.39 1.30
C PHE A 18 0.18 -4.15 0.00
N SER A 19 -0.79 -3.72 -0.81
CA SER A 19 -1.03 -4.26 -2.16
C SER A 19 0.14 -3.98 -3.10
N LYS A 20 0.66 -2.73 -3.09
CA LYS A 20 1.85 -2.36 -3.87
C LYS A 20 3.09 -3.12 -3.41
N LEU A 21 3.30 -3.23 -2.11
CA LEU A 21 4.37 -4.04 -1.51
C LEU A 21 4.30 -5.49 -2.02
N LYS A 22 3.13 -6.13 -1.90
CA LYS A 22 2.92 -7.49 -2.42
C LYS A 22 3.22 -7.61 -3.92
N SER A 23 2.86 -6.60 -4.73
CA SER A 23 3.16 -6.60 -6.17
C SER A 23 4.66 -6.49 -6.45
N LEU A 24 5.41 -5.68 -5.69
CA LEU A 24 6.86 -5.55 -5.84
C LEU A 24 7.59 -6.82 -5.39
N MET A 25 7.10 -7.44 -4.31
CA MET A 25 7.64 -8.69 -3.77
C MET A 25 7.29 -9.91 -4.63
N ARG A 26 6.14 -9.92 -5.34
CA ARG A 26 5.77 -11.01 -6.25
C ARG A 26 6.80 -11.27 -7.35
N SER A 27 7.61 -10.28 -7.70
CA SER A 27 8.69 -10.41 -8.67
C SER A 27 10.02 -10.87 -8.05
N ARG A 28 10.14 -10.92 -6.72
CA ARG A 28 11.36 -11.35 -6.02
C ARG A 28 11.17 -12.80 -5.54
N ALA A 29 11.98 -13.71 -6.07
CA ALA A 29 11.99 -15.14 -5.71
C ALA A 29 12.83 -15.42 -4.43
N GLU A 30 12.80 -14.52 -3.45
CA GLU A 30 13.70 -14.58 -2.30
C GLU A 30 13.07 -15.40 -1.16
N CYS A 31 13.54 -16.65 -1.03
CA CYS A 31 12.97 -17.68 -0.17
C CYS A 31 13.70 -17.80 1.18
N THR A 32 14.07 -16.67 1.79
CA THR A 32 14.72 -16.65 3.12
C THR A 32 14.25 -15.46 3.94
N GLY A 33 13.96 -15.66 5.22
CA GLY A 33 13.41 -14.62 6.08
C GLY A 33 14.28 -13.36 6.22
N ALA A 34 15.61 -13.50 6.22
CA ALA A 34 16.54 -12.36 6.26
C ALA A 34 16.53 -11.56 4.94
N ALA A 35 16.58 -12.25 3.80
CA ALA A 35 16.47 -11.62 2.47
C ALA A 35 15.10 -10.95 2.28
N LEU A 36 14.04 -11.53 2.85
CA LEU A 36 12.71 -10.93 2.86
C LEU A 36 12.70 -9.58 3.60
N TRP A 37 13.33 -9.50 4.76
CA TRP A 37 13.40 -8.26 5.54
C TRP A 37 14.23 -7.19 4.85
N ASP A 38 15.36 -7.56 4.25
CA ASP A 38 16.19 -6.65 3.46
C ASP A 38 15.42 -6.12 2.23
N ALA A 39 14.76 -7.01 1.49
CA ALA A 39 13.93 -6.65 0.35
C ALA A 39 12.74 -5.75 0.74
N VAL A 40 12.14 -5.96 1.91
CA VAL A 40 11.09 -5.07 2.43
C VAL A 40 11.67 -3.67 2.72
N GLY A 41 12.86 -3.59 3.30
CA GLY A 41 13.56 -2.32 3.55
C GLY A 41 13.81 -1.53 2.25
N ASP A 42 14.44 -2.18 1.27
CA ASP A 42 14.72 -1.59 -0.05
C ASP A 42 13.44 -1.15 -0.78
N VAL A 43 12.39 -1.97 -0.71
CA VAL A 43 11.08 -1.62 -1.28
C VAL A 43 10.45 -0.44 -0.55
N LEU A 44 10.57 -0.34 0.77
CA LEU A 44 10.05 0.80 1.55
C LEU A 44 10.80 2.10 1.21
N GLU A 45 12.11 2.05 0.98
CA GLU A 45 12.90 3.20 0.51
C GLU A 45 12.46 3.69 -0.88
N ALA A 46 11.94 2.79 -1.72
CA ALA A 46 11.40 3.16 -3.03
C ALA A 46 10.07 3.94 -2.97
N PHE A 47 9.40 4.04 -1.81
CA PHE A 47 8.18 4.85 -1.68
C PHE A 47 8.52 6.33 -1.48
N THR A 48 8.13 7.14 -2.46
CA THR A 48 8.27 8.59 -2.37
C THR A 48 7.18 9.24 -1.49
N PRO A 49 7.43 10.42 -0.90
CA PRO A 49 6.41 11.17 -0.15
C PRO A 49 5.15 11.46 -0.97
N ALA A 50 5.31 11.69 -2.28
CA ALA A 50 4.19 11.91 -3.20
C ALA A 50 3.32 10.66 -3.36
N GLN A 51 3.90 9.46 -3.37
CA GLN A 51 3.12 8.22 -3.38
C GLN A 51 2.32 8.02 -2.09
N TRP A 52 2.90 8.36 -0.94
CA TRP A 52 2.19 8.31 0.33
C TRP A 52 0.98 9.24 0.31
N ALA A 53 1.17 10.51 -0.07
CA ALA A 53 0.07 11.46 -0.23
C ALA A 53 -1.00 10.93 -1.20
N ASN A 54 -0.60 10.35 -2.32
CA ASN A 54 -1.52 9.77 -3.29
C ASN A 54 -2.36 8.62 -2.70
N PHE A 55 -1.80 7.78 -1.82
CA PHE A 55 -2.59 6.73 -1.15
C PHE A 55 -3.64 7.32 -0.21
N PHE A 56 -3.30 8.38 0.53
CA PHE A 56 -4.26 9.08 1.38
C PHE A 56 -5.37 9.74 0.55
N THR A 57 -5.01 10.51 -0.47
CA THR A 57 -5.98 11.16 -1.36
C THR A 57 -6.87 10.16 -2.10
N THR A 58 -6.29 9.06 -2.61
CA THR A 58 -7.07 8.02 -3.31
C THR A 58 -8.03 7.29 -2.37
N ALA A 59 -7.67 7.18 -1.09
CA ALA A 59 -8.54 6.63 -0.06
C ALA A 59 -9.55 7.66 0.50
N GLY A 60 -9.63 8.86 -0.07
CA GLY A 60 -10.57 9.91 0.32
C GLY A 60 -10.13 10.74 1.53
N TYR A 61 -8.86 10.61 1.95
CA TYR A 61 -8.25 11.50 2.93
C TYR A 61 -7.62 12.68 2.19
N GLU A 62 -8.37 13.77 2.05
CA GLU A 62 -7.82 15.03 1.54
C GLU A 62 -6.88 15.65 2.59
N PRO A 63 -5.71 16.17 2.19
CA PRO A 63 -4.90 17.00 3.07
C PRO A 63 -5.61 18.34 3.31
N ASP A 64 -5.69 18.76 4.58
CA ASP A 64 -6.11 20.13 4.96
C ASP A 64 -5.05 21.16 4.54
#